data_AF-A0A150IYE2-F1
#
_entry.id   AF-A0A150IYE2-F1
#
_cell.length_a   1.000
_cell.length_b   1.000
_cell.length_c   1.000
_cell.angle_alpha   90.00
_cell.angle_beta   90.00
_cell.angle_gamma   90.00
#
_symmetry.space_group_name_H-M   'P 1'
#
loop_
_entity.id
_entity.type
_entity.pdbx_description
1 polymer ?
#
loop_
_entity_poly.entity_id
_entity_poly.type
_entity_poly.pdbx_seq_one_letter_code
_entity_poly.pdbx_strand_id
1 'polypeptide(L)' 'MWRNHRKSGDWIVGDDDGVVVIPKDKVEDVIHSAEETLKRETIIREAIEQGKSISKLL' A
#
# COMPACT_ATOMS: atom_id res chain seq x y z
N MET A 1 -16.92 3.66 19.53
CA MET A 1 -18.04 3.17 18.70
C MET A 1 -17.59 3.20 17.24
N TRP A 2 -17.11 2.09 16.69
CA TRP A 2 -16.70 2.02 15.29
C TRP A 2 -17.97 2.07 14.43
N ARG A 3 -18.16 3.18 13.71
CA ARG A 3 -19.37 3.43 12.94
C ARG A 3 -19.29 2.66 11.62
N ASN A 4 -19.69 1.38 11.67
CA ASN A 4 -19.71 0.47 10.53
C ASN A 4 -20.50 1.05 9.35
N HIS A 5 -19.77 1.60 8.37
CA HIS A 5 -20.24 1.81 7.01
C HIS A 5 -19.70 0.69 6.10
N ARG A 6 -19.66 -0.56 6.57
CA ARG A 6 -19.32 -1.69 5.69
C ARG A 6 -20.51 -1.93 4.77
N LYS A 7 -20.40 -1.51 3.52
CA LYS A 7 -21.37 -1.87 2.48
C LYS A 7 -20.93 -3.20 1.88
N SER A 8 -21.90 -4.01 1.44
CA SER A 8 -21.57 -5.24 0.71
C SER A 8 -20.71 -4.91 -0.52
N GLY A 9 -19.58 -5.60 -0.66
CA GLY A 9 -18.63 -5.43 -1.76
C GLY A 9 -17.34 -4.69 -1.42
N ASP A 10 -17.19 -4.13 -0.22
CA ASP A 10 -15.90 -3.58 0.23
C ASP A 10 -14.86 -4.70 0.39
N TRP A 11 -13.61 -4.39 0.02
CA TRP A 11 -12.49 -5.33 0.10
C TRP A 11 -11.84 -5.23 1.47
N ILE A 12 -11.39 -6.36 1.99
CA ILE A 12 -10.68 -6.43 3.27
C ILE A 12 -9.35 -7.12 3.00
N VAL A 13 -8.26 -6.45 3.34
CA VAL A 13 -6.88 -6.95 3.21
C VAL A 13 -6.27 -6.97 4.59
N GLY A 14 -5.56 -8.03 4.95
CA GLY A 14 -4.87 -8.11 6.23
C GLY A 14 -3.61 -8.96 6.17
N ASP A 15 -2.68 -8.61 7.03
CA ASP A 15 -1.37 -9.23 7.22
C ASP A 15 -1.03 -9.27 8.73
N ASP A 16 0.23 -9.50 9.05
CA ASP A 16 0.71 -9.57 10.44
C ASP A 16 0.70 -8.19 11.15
N ASP A 17 0.70 -7.08 10.39
CA ASP A 17 0.67 -5.72 10.93
C ASP A 17 -0.77 -5.25 11.21
N GLY A 18 -1.76 -5.74 10.45
CA GLY A 18 -3.16 -5.51 10.74
C GLY A 18 -4.13 -5.77 9.60
N VAL A 19 -5.25 -5.03 9.61
CA VAL A 19 -6.33 -5.19 8.63
C VAL A 19 -6.79 -3.82 8.14
N VAL A 20 -6.92 -3.70 6.81
CA VAL A 20 -7.42 -2.51 6.11
C VAL A 20 -8.71 -2.86 5.36
N VAL A 21 -9.66 -1.92 5.36
CA VAL A 21 -10.90 -2.01 4.56
C VAL A 21 -10.82 -1.01 3.41
N ILE A 22 -10.98 -1.51 2.19
CA ILE A 22 -10.96 -0.71 0.96
C ILE A 22 -12.40 -0.62 0.43
N PRO A 23 -12.98 0.59 0.36
CA PRO A 23 -14.30 0.80 -0.24
C PRO A 23 -14.31 0.30 -1.69
N LYS A 24 -15.39 -0.37 -2.10
CA LYS A 24 -15.48 -1.00 -3.44
C LYS A 24 -15.23 -0.04 -4.61
N ASP A 25 -15.61 1.23 -4.47
CA ASP A 25 -15.46 2.29 -5.46
C ASP A 25 -14.03 2.86 -5.52
N LYS A 26 -13.16 2.42 -4.60
CA LYS A 26 -11.76 2.84 -4.49
C LYS A 26 -10.75 1.74 -4.76
N VAL A 27 -11.20 0.53 -5.05
CA VAL A 27 -10.31 -0.63 -5.25
C VAL A 27 -9.28 -0.37 -6.34
N GLU A 28 -9.68 0.14 -7.49
CA GLU A 28 -8.77 0.39 -8.62
C GLU A 28 -7.72 1.47 -8.30
N ASP A 29 -8.13 2.57 -7.66
CA ASP A 29 -7.23 3.64 -7.23
C ASP A 29 -6.19 3.13 -6.22
N VAL A 30 -6.63 2.28 -5.28
CA VAL A 30 -5.77 1.70 -4.25
C VAL A 30 -4.79 0.70 -4.85
N ILE A 31 -5.22 -0.15 -5.79
CA ILE A 31 -4.33 -1.09 -6.49
C ILE A 31 -3.23 -0.32 -7.23
N HIS A 32 -3.58 0.68 -8.04
CA HIS A 32 -2.58 1.47 -8.76
C HIS A 32 -1.60 2.16 -7.82
N SER A 33 -2.09 2.75 -6.72
CA SER A 33 -1.24 3.42 -5.73
C SER A 33 -0.30 2.43 -5.01
N ALA A 34 -0.80 1.23 -4.71
CA ALA A 34 -0.02 0.17 -4.08
C ALA A 34 1.09 -0.34 -5.02
N GLU A 35 0.79 -0.54 -6.30
CA GLU A 35 1.79 -0.94 -7.29
C GLU A 35 2.90 0.10 -7.47
N GLU A 36 2.55 1.39 -7.51
CA GLU A 36 3.54 2.45 -7.60
C GLU A 36 4.43 2.49 -6.34
N THR A 37 3.83 2.32 -5.17
CA THR A 37 4.56 2.28 -3.89
C THR A 37 5.54 1.11 -3.87
N LEU A 38 5.07 -0.09 -4.26
CA LEU A 38 5.91 -1.28 -4.33
C LEU A 38 7.10 -1.11 -5.29
N LYS A 39 6.89 -0.49 -6.46
CA LYS A 39 7.96 -0.18 -7.42
C LYS A 39 9.00 0.77 -6.80
N ARG A 40 8.56 1.85 -6.15
CA ARG A 40 9.46 2.81 -5.48
C ARG A 40 10.25 2.15 -4.35
N GLU A 41 9.58 1.36 -3.52
CA GLU A 41 10.22 0.63 -2.41
C GLU A 41 11.25 -0.39 -2.91
N THR A 42 10.96 -1.07 -4.02
CA THR A 42 11.91 -2.02 -4.62
C THR A 42 13.18 -1.30 -5.07
N ILE A 43 13.06 -0.16 -5.76
CA ILE A 43 14.21 0.65 -6.19
C ILE A 43 15.02 1.13 -4.97
N ILE A 44 14.33 1.60 -3.93
CA ILE A 44 14.97 2.03 -2.69
C ILE A 44 15.71 0.87 -2.02
N ARG A 45 15.09 -0.31 -1.95
CA ARG A 45 15.67 -1.52 -1.37
C ARG A 45 16.94 -1.93 -2.12
N GLU A 46 16.90 -1.98 -3.45
CA GLU A 46 18.07 -2.28 -4.27
C GLU A 46 19.18 -1.24 -4.11
N ALA A 47 18.84 0.05 -3.98
CA ALA A 47 19.82 1.10 -3.75
C ALA A 47 20.53 0.94 -2.40
N ILE A 48 19.78 0.58 -1.34
CA ILE A 48 20.32 0.29 0.00
C ILE A 48 21.26 -0.92 -0.05
N GLU A 49 20.85 -2.01 -0.69
CA GLU A 49 21.66 -3.23 -0.83
C GLU A 49 22.97 -2.98 -1.60
N GLN A 50 22.96 -2.05 -2.55
CA GLN A 50 24.15 -1.63 -3.30
C GLN A 50 24.99 -0.56 -2.57
N GLY A 51 24.61 -0.15 -1.36
CA GLY A 51 25.32 0.86 -0.58
C GLY A 51 25.23 2.28 -1.14
N LYS A 52 24.22 2.57 -1.96
CA LYS A 52 23.99 3.90 -2.54
C LYS A 52 23.30 4.81 -1.54
N SER A 53 23.62 6.11 -1.56
CA SER A 53 22.88 7.10 -0.77
C SER A 53 21.46 7.25 -1.31
N ILE A 54 20.48 7.06 -0.42
CA ILE A 54 19.05 7.14 -0.71
C ILE A 54 18.55 8.59 -0.74
N SER A 55 19.35 9.55 -0.27
CA SER A 55 18.98 10.96 -0.09
C SER A 55 18.58 11.69 -1.39
N LYS A 56 18.82 11.08 -2.56
CA LYS A 56 18.46 11.63 -3.88
C LYS A 56 17.27 10.93 -4.53
N LEU A 57 16.76 9.85 -3.91
CA LEU A 57 15.66 9.02 -4.41
C LEU A 57 14.34 9.25 -3.67
N LEU A 58 14.37 9.93 -2.52
CA LEU A 58 13.22 10.43 -1.76
C LEU A 58 12.90 11.86 -2.19
#